data_AF-A0A5C8DHJ2-F1
#
_entry.id   AF-A0A5C8DHJ2-F1
#
_cell.length_a   1.000
_cell.length_b   1.000
_cell.length_c   1.000
_cell.angle_alpha   90.00
_cell.angle_beta   90.00
_cell.angle_gamma   90.00
#
_symmetry.space_group_name_H-M   'P 1'
#
loop_
_entity.id
_entity.type
_entity.pdbx_description
1 polymer ?
#
loop_
_entity_poly.entity_id
_entity_poly.type
_entity_poly.pdbx_seq_one_letter_code
_entity_poly.pdbx_strand_id
1 'polypeptide(L)'
;MGPITSDQNAYAYSIYHLILYQKMLNNQFDTLGKLLTVTEKQVTGPIYHGLFSTAILTAHNFLTEFDKYFKADSGAAKEKIVLVKQALKPVIKEIKKWKDLENFRDHVLAHNFRNKHTGYTSVFSDSTFLRYDIPQTVSDLAILIQCIDFIGRAIQRYFQAEYDSVHTLIVQQRSGQSKKSMTVEELEQYLNQLNQEVRPAIQELDNKYGIEVKGGAGETLDHDRR
;
A
#
# COMPACT_ATOMS: atom_id res chain seq x y z
N MET A 1 -21.34 23.60 20.79
CA MET A 1 -21.47 22.69 19.63
C MET A 1 -22.18 21.44 20.12
N GLY A 2 -23.36 21.15 19.59
CA GLY A 2 -24.13 19.96 19.98
C GLY A 2 -23.49 18.68 19.49
N PRO A 3 -23.79 17.52 20.11
CA PRO A 3 -23.25 16.23 19.70
C PRO A 3 -23.75 15.88 18.30
N ILE A 4 -22.80 15.59 17.40
CA ILE A 4 -23.05 15.23 16.01
C ILE A 4 -23.56 13.77 15.97
N THR A 5 -24.64 13.53 15.24
CA THR A 5 -25.32 12.22 15.15
C THR A 5 -24.48 11.16 14.43
N SER A 6 -24.73 9.86 14.68
CA SER A 6 -23.91 8.73 14.19
C SER A 6 -23.76 8.67 12.67
N ASP A 7 -24.81 9.02 11.92
CA ASP A 7 -24.83 8.89 10.45
C ASP A 7 -24.06 10.04 9.78
N GLN A 8 -24.01 11.22 10.40
CA GLN A 8 -23.18 12.33 9.92
C GLN A 8 -21.68 12.05 10.08
N ASN A 9 -21.32 11.12 10.98
CA ASN A 9 -19.94 10.74 11.23
C ASN A 9 -19.42 9.75 10.16
N ALA A 10 -20.19 8.71 9.82
CA ALA A 10 -19.71 7.61 8.98
C ALA A 10 -19.25 8.04 7.57
N TYR A 11 -20.00 8.90 6.89
CA TYR A 11 -19.62 9.35 5.54
C TYR A 11 -18.43 10.33 5.56
N ALA A 12 -18.28 11.13 6.62
CA ALA A 12 -17.14 12.02 6.80
C ALA A 12 -15.84 11.23 7.01
N TYR A 13 -15.88 10.14 7.79
CA TYR A 13 -14.77 9.19 7.89
C TYR A 13 -14.45 8.56 6.54
N SER A 14 -15.48 8.24 5.74
CA SER A 14 -15.27 7.71 4.39
C SER A 14 -14.53 8.69 3.48
N ILE A 15 -14.90 9.97 3.51
CA ILE A 15 -14.20 11.05 2.80
C ILE A 15 -12.72 11.12 3.24
N TYR A 16 -12.46 11.04 4.55
CA TYR A 16 -11.10 11.03 5.07
C TYR A 16 -10.29 9.84 4.53
N HIS A 17 -10.85 8.63 4.55
CA HIS A 17 -10.18 7.43 4.04
C HIS A 17 -9.91 7.50 2.53
N LEU A 18 -10.85 8.01 1.74
CA LEU A 18 -10.67 8.21 0.30
C LEU A 18 -9.47 9.10 0.00
N ILE A 19 -9.38 10.25 0.69
CA ILE A 19 -8.26 11.19 0.52
C ILE A 19 -6.95 10.60 1.05
N LEU A 20 -7.00 9.80 2.12
CA LEU A 20 -5.84 9.09 2.64
C LEU A 20 -5.31 8.06 1.63
N TYR A 21 -6.16 7.20 1.09
CA TYR A 21 -5.78 6.19 0.10
C TYR A 21 -5.26 6.82 -1.19
N GLN A 22 -5.87 7.92 -1.65
CA GLN A 22 -5.35 8.73 -2.76
C GLN A 22 -3.91 9.18 -2.51
N LYS A 23 -3.65 9.79 -1.34
CA LYS A 23 -2.29 10.24 -0.97
C LYS A 23 -1.30 9.09 -0.88
N MET A 24 -1.72 7.95 -0.32
CA MET A 24 -0.89 6.74 -0.26
C MET A 24 -0.50 6.24 -1.66
N LEU A 25 -1.44 6.19 -2.60
CA LEU A 25 -1.19 5.77 -3.98
C LEU A 25 -0.23 6.72 -4.70
N ASN A 26 -0.43 8.04 -4.56
CA ASN A 26 0.48 9.03 -5.14
C ASN A 26 1.90 8.87 -4.58
N ASN A 27 2.05 8.67 -3.27
CA ASN A 27 3.35 8.41 -2.64
C ASN A 27 4.00 7.11 -3.14
N GLN A 28 3.22 6.04 -3.32
CA GLN A 28 3.69 4.78 -3.89
C GLN A 28 4.16 4.96 -5.33
N PHE A 29 3.44 5.73 -6.14
CA PHE A 29 3.81 6.03 -7.51
C PHE A 29 5.12 6.82 -7.60
N ASP A 30 5.26 7.87 -6.79
CA ASP A 30 6.49 8.65 -6.72
C ASP A 30 7.69 7.78 -6.28
N THR A 31 7.46 6.86 -5.35
CA THR A 31 8.48 5.92 -4.88
C THR A 31 8.88 4.93 -5.98
N LEU A 32 7.90 4.39 -6.72
CA LEU A 32 8.15 3.53 -7.88
C LEU A 32 8.96 4.26 -8.95
N GLY A 33 8.61 5.52 -9.25
CA GLY A 33 9.35 6.36 -10.19
C GLY A 33 10.82 6.51 -9.79
N LYS A 34 11.11 6.74 -8.51
CA LYS A 34 12.48 6.81 -7.97
C LYS A 34 13.21 5.47 -8.10
N LEU A 35 12.55 4.35 -7.77
CA LEU A 35 13.17 3.02 -7.86
C LEU A 35 13.55 2.64 -9.30
N LEU A 36 12.76 3.05 -10.29
CA LEU A 36 13.08 2.81 -11.70
C LEU A 36 14.34 3.55 -12.18
N THR A 37 14.81 4.55 -11.43
CA THR A 37 16.07 5.25 -11.71
C THR A 37 17.30 4.58 -11.08
N VAL A 38 17.11 3.57 -10.22
CA VAL A 38 18.19 2.82 -9.57
C VAL A 38 18.59 1.65 -10.47
N THR A 39 19.89 1.54 -10.80
CA THR A 39 20.43 0.59 -11.79
C THR A 39 20.59 -0.85 -11.29
N GLU A 40 20.44 -1.12 -9.99
CA GLU A 40 20.58 -2.47 -9.43
C GLU A 40 19.29 -3.30 -9.59
N LYS A 41 19.20 -4.00 -10.72
CA LYS A 41 18.05 -4.88 -11.06
C LYS A 41 17.73 -5.97 -10.02
N GLN A 42 18.73 -6.45 -9.25
CA GLN A 42 18.52 -7.55 -8.30
C GLN A 42 17.85 -7.12 -6.99
N VAL A 43 18.08 -5.88 -6.53
CA VAL A 43 17.43 -5.31 -5.33
C VAL A 43 16.05 -4.74 -5.66
N THR A 44 15.90 -4.19 -6.87
CA THR A 44 14.68 -3.46 -7.29
C THR A 44 13.50 -4.37 -7.62
N GLY A 45 13.72 -5.63 -8.05
CA GLY A 45 12.65 -6.55 -8.44
C GLY A 45 11.62 -6.86 -7.33
N PRO A 46 12.02 -7.41 -6.18
CA PRO A 46 11.10 -7.69 -5.08
C PRO A 46 10.41 -6.44 -4.52
N ILE A 47 11.15 -5.32 -4.43
CA ILE A 47 10.62 -4.03 -3.96
C ILE A 47 9.57 -3.51 -4.94
N TYR A 48 9.85 -3.59 -6.24
CA TYR A 48 8.91 -3.25 -7.30
C TYR A 48 7.63 -4.09 -7.20
N HIS A 49 7.75 -5.42 -7.10
CA HIS A 49 6.57 -6.29 -7.00
C HIS A 49 5.76 -6.03 -5.72
N GLY A 50 6.42 -5.78 -4.58
CA GLY A 50 5.75 -5.41 -3.33
C GLY A 50 5.00 -4.09 -3.43
N LEU A 51 5.64 -3.05 -3.96
CA LEU A 51 5.01 -1.73 -4.16
C LEU A 51 3.86 -1.80 -5.17
N PHE A 52 4.04 -2.51 -6.28
CA PHE A 52 3.01 -2.70 -7.29
C PHE A 52 1.78 -3.41 -6.71
N SER A 53 2.00 -4.50 -5.98
CA SER A 53 0.92 -5.25 -5.32
C SER A 53 0.18 -4.38 -4.31
N THR A 54 0.91 -3.66 -3.45
CA THR A 54 0.31 -2.80 -2.42
C THR A 54 -0.42 -1.60 -3.01
N ALA A 55 0.00 -1.09 -4.17
CA ALA A 55 -0.75 -0.08 -4.92
C ALA A 55 -2.10 -0.63 -5.41
N ILE A 56 -2.13 -1.85 -5.99
CA ILE A 56 -3.39 -2.48 -6.39
C ILE A 56 -4.33 -2.71 -5.19
N LEU A 57 -3.80 -3.19 -4.07
CA LEU A 57 -4.57 -3.37 -2.83
C LEU A 57 -5.14 -2.05 -2.32
N THR A 58 -4.35 -0.98 -2.35
CA THR A 58 -4.78 0.35 -1.91
C THR A 58 -5.84 0.92 -2.84
N ALA A 59 -5.70 0.72 -4.16
CA ALA A 59 -6.70 1.09 -5.14
C ALA A 59 -8.02 0.35 -4.92
N HIS A 60 -7.97 -0.96 -4.66
CA HIS A 60 -9.17 -1.73 -4.31
C HIS A 60 -9.86 -1.20 -3.05
N ASN A 61 -9.10 -0.89 -2.00
CA ASN A 61 -9.65 -0.30 -0.77
C ASN A 61 -10.31 1.05 -1.04
N PHE A 62 -9.69 1.91 -1.85
CA PHE A 62 -10.29 3.17 -2.29
C PHE A 62 -11.62 2.96 -3.02
N LEU A 63 -11.69 2.02 -3.96
CA LEU A 63 -12.93 1.73 -4.70
C LEU A 63 -14.03 1.17 -3.80
N THR A 64 -13.66 0.29 -2.86
CA THR A 64 -14.59 -0.23 -1.87
C THR A 64 -15.15 0.89 -0.99
N GLU A 65 -14.28 1.79 -0.54
CA GLU A 65 -14.65 2.98 0.23
C GLU A 65 -15.62 3.86 -0.57
N PHE A 66 -15.29 4.13 -1.84
CA PHE A 66 -16.08 4.97 -2.73
C PHE A 66 -17.46 4.36 -3.03
N ASP A 67 -17.52 3.06 -3.29
CA ASP A 67 -18.78 2.41 -3.69
C ASP A 67 -19.68 2.11 -2.49
N LYS A 68 -19.11 1.61 -1.37
CA LYS A 68 -19.89 1.06 -0.24
C LYS A 68 -20.12 2.05 0.89
N TYR A 69 -19.12 2.90 1.19
CA TYR A 69 -19.10 3.71 2.42
C TYR A 69 -19.28 5.21 2.16
N PHE A 70 -18.89 5.70 0.97
CA PHE A 70 -19.12 7.08 0.56
C PHE A 70 -20.60 7.29 0.14
N LYS A 71 -21.48 7.31 1.13
CA LYS A 71 -22.94 7.47 0.99
C LYS A 71 -23.51 8.17 2.22
N ALA A 72 -24.63 8.86 2.04
CA ALA A 72 -25.42 9.43 3.12
C ALA A 72 -26.89 9.01 2.93
N ASP A 73 -27.59 8.74 4.03
CA ASP A 73 -28.95 8.17 3.96
C ASP A 73 -30.01 9.19 3.55
N SER A 74 -29.83 10.46 3.94
CA SER A 74 -30.73 11.57 3.62
C SER A 74 -30.05 12.95 3.66
N GLY A 75 -30.77 13.99 3.21
CA GLY A 75 -30.35 15.39 3.31
C GLY A 75 -29.37 15.87 2.23
N ALA A 76 -28.89 17.10 2.38
CA ALA A 76 -28.02 17.79 1.42
C ALA A 76 -26.71 17.02 1.11
N ALA A 77 -26.18 16.28 2.09
CA ALA A 77 -25.01 15.45 1.89
C ALA A 77 -25.25 14.34 0.85
N LYS A 78 -26.42 13.69 0.88
CA LYS A 78 -26.80 12.65 -0.07
C LYS A 78 -26.85 13.20 -1.50
N GLU A 79 -27.53 14.33 -1.69
CA GLU A 79 -27.67 14.97 -3.00
C GLU A 79 -26.29 15.34 -3.57
N LYS A 80 -25.45 15.97 -2.75
CA LYS A 80 -24.08 16.34 -3.10
C LYS A 80 -23.22 15.12 -3.48
N ILE A 81 -23.29 14.02 -2.71
CA ILE A 81 -22.59 12.77 -3.00
C ILE A 81 -23.06 12.19 -4.34
N VAL A 82 -24.37 12.15 -4.58
CA VAL A 82 -24.95 11.63 -5.83
C VAL A 82 -24.44 12.44 -7.02
N LEU A 83 -24.45 13.77 -6.95
CA LEU A 83 -23.95 14.64 -8.03
C LEU A 83 -22.46 14.41 -8.30
N VAL A 84 -21.63 14.33 -7.25
CA VAL A 84 -20.19 14.07 -7.39
C VAL A 84 -19.94 12.69 -8.00
N LYS A 85 -20.63 11.64 -7.52
CA LYS A 85 -20.56 10.30 -8.11
C LYS A 85 -20.99 10.27 -9.57
N GLN A 86 -22.04 11.02 -9.93
CA GLN A 86 -22.51 11.13 -11.31
C GLN A 86 -21.45 11.79 -12.21
N ALA A 87 -20.82 12.87 -11.76
CA ALA A 87 -19.76 13.55 -12.51
C ALA A 87 -18.52 12.66 -12.71
N LEU A 88 -18.24 11.77 -11.76
CA LEU A 88 -17.07 10.87 -11.79
C LEU A 88 -17.32 9.54 -12.53
N LYS A 89 -18.54 9.28 -13.01
CA LYS A 89 -18.88 8.07 -13.78
C LYS A 89 -17.90 7.74 -14.91
N PRO A 90 -17.43 8.69 -15.73
CA PRO A 90 -16.48 8.39 -16.81
C PRO A 90 -15.16 7.82 -16.29
N VAL A 91 -14.63 8.37 -15.19
CA VAL A 91 -13.39 7.92 -14.56
C VAL A 91 -13.57 6.53 -13.92
N ILE A 92 -14.70 6.31 -13.24
CA ILE A 92 -15.04 4.99 -12.69
C ILE A 92 -15.17 3.93 -13.80
N LYS A 93 -15.73 4.30 -14.96
CA LYS A 93 -15.83 3.39 -16.11
C LYS A 93 -14.45 2.97 -16.62
N GLU A 94 -13.47 3.87 -16.60
CA GLU A 94 -12.10 3.55 -16.97
C GLU A 94 -11.48 2.53 -16.01
N ILE A 95 -11.63 2.74 -14.69
CA ILE A 95 -11.13 1.82 -13.67
C ILE A 95 -11.79 0.44 -13.78
N LYS A 96 -13.09 0.39 -14.08
CA LYS A 96 -13.85 -0.87 -14.23
C LYS A 96 -13.45 -1.72 -15.44
N LYS A 97 -12.48 -1.28 -16.26
CA LYS A 97 -11.84 -2.14 -17.26
C LYS A 97 -11.07 -3.29 -16.61
N TRP A 98 -10.47 -3.07 -15.43
CA TRP A 98 -9.78 -4.09 -14.65
C TRP A 98 -10.76 -4.82 -13.74
N LYS A 99 -11.19 -6.01 -14.17
CA LYS A 99 -12.30 -6.76 -13.52
C LYS A 99 -11.87 -7.54 -12.28
N ASP A 100 -10.58 -7.81 -12.12
CA ASP A 100 -10.09 -8.76 -11.12
C ASP A 100 -9.39 -8.10 -9.93
N LEU A 101 -9.56 -6.79 -9.72
CA LEU A 101 -8.96 -6.09 -8.57
C LEU A 101 -9.36 -6.72 -7.22
N GLU A 102 -10.62 -7.13 -7.06
CA GLU A 102 -11.13 -7.80 -5.86
C GLU A 102 -10.60 -9.23 -5.72
N ASN A 103 -10.68 -10.02 -6.79
CA ASN A 103 -10.18 -11.40 -6.83
C ASN A 103 -8.67 -11.47 -6.53
N PHE A 104 -7.89 -10.54 -7.09
CA PHE A 104 -6.47 -10.42 -6.82
C PHE A 104 -6.21 -10.10 -5.34
N ARG A 105 -6.93 -9.13 -4.77
CA ARG A 105 -6.83 -8.76 -3.35
C ARG A 105 -7.10 -9.95 -2.44
N ASP A 106 -8.18 -10.69 -2.71
CA ASP A 106 -8.56 -11.84 -1.90
C ASP A 106 -7.52 -12.94 -1.95
N HIS A 107 -6.97 -13.23 -3.13
CA HIS A 107 -5.92 -14.23 -3.27
C HIS A 107 -4.63 -13.82 -2.54
N VAL A 108 -4.15 -12.60 -2.76
CA VAL A 108 -2.90 -12.10 -2.16
C VAL A 108 -2.97 -12.13 -0.64
N LEU A 109 -4.10 -11.71 -0.07
CA LEU A 109 -4.29 -11.69 1.38
C LEU A 109 -4.56 -13.08 1.97
N ALA A 110 -5.34 -13.94 1.32
CA ALA A 110 -5.68 -15.26 1.84
C ALA A 110 -4.50 -16.25 1.79
N HIS A 111 -3.53 -16.00 0.92
CA HIS A 111 -2.44 -16.96 0.69
C HIS A 111 -1.04 -16.38 0.86
N ASN A 112 -0.89 -15.19 1.47
CA ASN A 112 0.42 -14.59 1.79
C ASN A 112 1.37 -14.62 0.58
N PHE A 113 0.90 -14.20 -0.59
CA PHE A 113 1.67 -14.25 -1.85
C PHE A 113 2.11 -15.67 -2.27
N ARG A 114 1.37 -16.72 -1.91
CA ARG A 114 1.63 -18.10 -2.35
C ARG A 114 0.43 -18.68 -3.08
N ASN A 115 0.68 -19.50 -4.11
CA ASN A 115 -0.36 -20.21 -4.81
C ASN A 115 -0.47 -21.65 -4.28
N LYS A 116 -1.59 -21.97 -3.61
CA LYS A 116 -1.85 -23.33 -3.09
C LYS A 116 -2.01 -24.38 -4.20
N HIS A 117 -2.48 -23.97 -5.38
CA HIS A 117 -2.75 -24.88 -6.50
C HIS A 117 -1.47 -25.32 -7.22
N THR A 118 -0.36 -24.61 -7.03
CA THR A 118 0.95 -24.91 -7.62
C THR A 118 1.97 -25.38 -6.58
N GLY A 119 1.51 -25.90 -5.43
CA GLY A 119 2.41 -26.42 -4.40
C GLY A 119 3.07 -25.35 -3.53
N TYR A 120 2.37 -24.24 -3.24
CA TYR A 120 2.83 -23.13 -2.39
C TYR A 120 3.99 -22.30 -2.99
N THR A 121 4.11 -22.27 -4.32
CA THR A 121 5.05 -21.37 -5.00
C THR A 121 4.65 -19.92 -4.75
N SER A 122 5.63 -19.02 -4.71
CA SER A 122 5.35 -17.60 -4.58
C SER A 122 4.64 -17.08 -5.83
N VAL A 123 3.65 -16.20 -5.66
CA VAL A 123 2.99 -15.51 -6.79
C VAL A 123 3.98 -14.62 -7.57
N PHE A 124 5.15 -14.30 -7.01
CA PHE A 124 6.23 -13.60 -7.71
C PHE A 124 7.08 -14.53 -8.60
N SER A 125 7.05 -15.84 -8.33
CA SER A 125 7.72 -16.85 -9.15
C SER A 125 6.79 -17.49 -10.18
N ASP A 126 5.49 -17.24 -10.05
CA ASP A 126 4.45 -17.84 -10.87
C ASP A 126 3.83 -16.80 -11.79
N SER A 127 3.55 -17.18 -13.03
CA SER A 127 2.76 -16.41 -14.01
C SER A 127 1.33 -16.10 -13.55
N THR A 128 0.93 -16.49 -12.35
CA THR A 128 -0.39 -16.26 -11.76
C THR A 128 -0.77 -14.76 -11.73
N PHE A 129 0.19 -13.84 -11.61
CA PHE A 129 -0.06 -12.40 -11.81
C PHE A 129 -0.67 -12.07 -13.19
N LEU A 130 -0.21 -12.72 -14.24
CA LEU A 130 -0.64 -12.49 -15.63
C LEU A 130 -2.06 -13.01 -15.89
N ARG A 131 -2.65 -13.78 -14.96
CA ARG A 131 -3.99 -14.36 -15.12
C ARG A 131 -5.11 -13.43 -14.70
N TYR A 132 -4.80 -12.41 -13.91
CA TYR A 132 -5.77 -11.45 -13.42
C TYR A 132 -5.91 -10.26 -14.38
N ASP A 133 -7.14 -9.86 -14.66
CA ASP A 133 -7.47 -8.60 -15.33
C ASP A 133 -7.31 -7.41 -14.36
N ILE A 134 -6.06 -7.07 -14.10
CA ILE A 134 -5.57 -5.98 -13.24
C ILE A 134 -4.50 -5.20 -14.00
N PRO A 135 -4.04 -4.02 -13.52
CA PRO A 135 -2.86 -3.38 -14.09
C PRO A 135 -1.67 -4.36 -14.17
N GLN A 136 -1.06 -4.49 -15.34
CA GLN A 136 0.07 -5.42 -15.58
C GLN A 136 1.38 -4.67 -15.83
N THR A 137 1.29 -3.39 -16.21
CA THR A 137 2.45 -2.54 -16.51
C THR A 137 2.49 -1.30 -15.62
N VAL A 138 3.65 -0.64 -15.55
CA VAL A 138 3.80 0.67 -14.89
C VAL A 138 2.84 1.70 -15.51
N SER A 139 2.62 1.64 -16.82
CA SER A 139 1.67 2.52 -17.51
C SER A 139 0.23 2.27 -17.10
N ASP A 140 -0.20 1.01 -16.98
CA ASP A 140 -1.53 0.68 -16.48
C ASP A 140 -1.72 1.18 -15.04
N LEU A 141 -0.71 0.97 -14.20
CA LEU A 141 -0.73 1.43 -12.83
C LEU A 141 -0.80 2.96 -12.75
N ALA A 142 -0.04 3.67 -13.60
CA ALA A 142 -0.09 5.13 -13.69
C ALA A 142 -1.49 5.61 -14.07
N ILE A 143 -2.15 4.96 -15.03
CA ILE A 143 -3.53 5.29 -15.42
C ILE A 143 -4.50 5.07 -14.25
N LEU A 144 -4.40 3.92 -13.56
CA LEU A 144 -5.23 3.63 -12.39
C LEU A 144 -5.07 4.69 -11.29
N ILE A 145 -3.81 5.02 -10.95
CA ILE A 145 -3.49 6.02 -9.92
C ILE A 145 -4.00 7.39 -10.35
N GLN A 146 -3.81 7.79 -11.60
CA GLN A 146 -4.31 9.06 -12.11
C GLN A 146 -5.84 9.14 -12.06
N CYS A 147 -6.55 8.05 -12.32
CA CYS A 147 -8.00 7.98 -12.19
C CYS A 147 -8.44 8.17 -10.72
N ILE A 148 -7.79 7.47 -9.79
CA ILE A 148 -8.07 7.62 -8.35
C ILE A 148 -7.74 9.03 -7.87
N ASP A 149 -6.65 9.62 -8.36
CA ASP A 149 -6.26 10.98 -8.04
C ASP A 149 -7.27 12.02 -8.56
N PHE A 150 -7.86 11.82 -9.74
CA PHE A 150 -8.98 12.66 -10.21
C PHE A 150 -10.21 12.56 -9.29
N ILE A 151 -10.58 11.35 -8.88
CA ILE A 151 -11.71 11.13 -7.98
C ILE A 151 -11.43 11.78 -6.61
N GLY A 152 -10.26 11.53 -6.04
CA GLY A 152 -9.85 12.06 -4.73
C GLY A 152 -9.81 13.59 -4.71
N ARG A 153 -9.23 14.23 -5.73
CA ARG A 153 -9.24 15.71 -5.87
C ARG A 153 -10.65 16.27 -5.99
N ALA A 154 -11.53 15.61 -6.74
CA ALA A 154 -12.93 16.04 -6.84
C ALA A 154 -13.64 15.93 -5.48
N ILE A 155 -13.50 14.79 -4.80
CA ILE A 155 -14.08 14.60 -3.45
C ILE A 155 -13.54 15.65 -2.49
N GLN A 156 -12.22 15.84 -2.42
CA GLN A 156 -11.62 16.83 -1.54
C GLN A 156 -12.15 18.24 -1.82
N ARG A 157 -12.25 18.64 -3.10
CA ARG A 157 -12.77 19.95 -3.48
C ARG A 157 -14.20 20.18 -2.97
N TYR A 158 -15.07 19.19 -3.09
CA TYR A 158 -16.46 19.34 -2.68
C TYR A 158 -16.67 19.10 -1.19
N PHE A 159 -15.85 18.27 -0.53
CA PHE A 159 -16.05 17.82 0.85
C PHE A 159 -14.89 18.22 1.79
N GLN A 160 -14.28 19.38 1.54
CA GLN A 160 -13.11 19.85 2.29
C GLN A 160 -13.41 20.04 3.78
N ALA A 161 -14.57 20.61 4.12
CA ALA A 161 -14.95 20.86 5.51
C ALA A 161 -15.17 19.54 6.29
N GLU A 162 -15.79 18.57 5.64
CA GLU A 162 -16.01 17.23 6.19
C GLU A 162 -14.67 16.52 6.41
N TYR A 163 -13.75 16.60 5.45
CA TYR A 163 -12.39 16.09 5.60
C TYR A 163 -11.64 16.75 6.77
N ASP A 164 -11.63 18.08 6.85
CA ASP A 164 -10.89 18.81 7.88
C ASP A 164 -11.39 18.46 9.28
N SER A 165 -12.71 18.32 9.44
CA SER A 165 -13.31 17.94 10.72
C SER A 165 -12.79 16.61 11.25
N VAL A 166 -12.74 15.57 10.41
CA VAL A 166 -12.24 14.25 10.77
C VAL A 166 -10.72 14.25 10.92
N HIS A 167 -10.02 14.96 10.03
CA HIS A 167 -8.57 15.06 10.08
C HIS A 167 -8.08 15.65 11.40
N THR A 168 -8.70 16.75 11.87
CA THR A 168 -8.37 17.36 13.17
C THR A 168 -8.59 16.37 14.32
N LEU A 169 -9.69 15.63 14.33
CA LEU A 169 -9.98 14.62 15.37
C LEU A 169 -8.92 13.51 15.41
N ILE A 170 -8.54 12.98 14.25
CA ILE A 170 -7.53 11.90 14.16
C ILE A 170 -6.14 12.40 14.58
N VAL A 171 -5.75 13.61 14.17
CA VAL A 171 -4.46 14.20 14.57
C VAL A 171 -4.39 14.36 16.09
N GLN A 172 -5.46 14.87 16.72
CA GLN A 172 -5.53 15.02 18.17
C GLN A 172 -5.41 13.68 18.91
N GLN A 173 -6.04 12.62 18.40
CA GLN A 173 -5.95 11.27 18.97
C GLN A 173 -4.54 10.67 18.88
N ARG A 174 -3.79 10.96 17.81
CA ARG A 174 -2.44 10.41 17.59
C ARG A 174 -1.36 11.05 18.45
N SER A 175 -1.52 12.32 18.84
CA SER A 175 -0.57 13.03 19.71
C SER A 175 -0.32 12.36 21.07
N GLY A 176 -1.16 11.39 21.49
CA GLY A 176 -0.99 10.60 22.71
C GLY A 176 -0.35 9.21 22.55
N GLN A 177 0.00 8.78 21.33
CA GLN A 177 0.48 7.42 21.07
C GLN A 177 1.76 7.42 20.21
N SER A 178 2.91 7.67 20.84
CA SER A 178 4.21 7.36 20.22
C SER A 178 4.68 5.99 20.71
N LYS A 179 4.78 5.01 19.81
CA LYS A 179 5.59 3.80 20.07
C LYS A 179 7.05 4.21 19.95
N LYS A 180 7.86 3.93 20.97
CA LYS A 180 9.33 4.10 20.90
C LYS A 180 9.84 3.30 19.70
N SER A 181 10.34 3.99 18.68
CA SER A 181 11.14 3.37 17.62
C SER A 181 12.55 3.19 18.13
N MET A 182 13.20 2.08 17.76
CA MET A 182 14.63 1.92 18.00
C MET A 182 15.41 2.97 17.21
N THR A 183 16.50 3.46 17.77
CA THR A 183 17.50 4.21 17.00
C THR A 183 18.26 3.27 16.06
N VAL A 184 19.00 3.84 15.11
CA VAL A 184 19.85 3.06 14.20
C VAL A 184 20.90 2.28 14.99
N GLU A 185 21.50 2.90 16.01
CA GLU A 185 22.49 2.26 16.87
C GLU A 185 21.89 1.13 17.72
N GLU A 186 20.69 1.33 18.28
CA GLU A 186 19.96 0.28 19.01
C GLU A 186 19.66 -0.92 18.07
N LEU A 187 19.36 -0.66 16.78
CA LEU A 187 19.15 -1.69 15.76
C LEU A 187 20.43 -2.46 15.42
N GLU A 188 21.53 -1.76 15.20
CA GLU A 188 22.82 -2.38 14.88
C GLU A 188 23.30 -3.30 16.01
N GLN A 189 23.17 -2.84 17.27
CA GLN A 189 23.52 -3.65 18.44
C GLN A 189 22.68 -4.93 18.51
N TYR A 190 21.36 -4.81 18.31
CA TYR A 190 20.46 -5.95 18.29
C TYR A 190 20.79 -6.95 17.18
N LEU A 191 21.03 -6.47 15.95
CA LEU A 191 21.39 -7.31 14.81
C LEU A 191 22.73 -8.02 15.02
N ASN A 192 23.72 -7.35 15.62
CA ASN A 192 25.01 -7.95 15.95
C ASN A 192 24.87 -9.07 16.97
N GLN A 193 24.05 -8.87 18.01
CA GLN A 193 23.78 -9.92 18.99
C GLN A 193 23.09 -11.12 18.33
N LEU A 194 22.05 -10.89 17.53
CA LEU A 194 21.34 -11.96 16.83
C LEU A 194 22.28 -12.74 15.89
N ASN A 195 23.17 -12.05 15.19
CA ASN A 195 24.18 -12.70 14.35
C ASN A 195 25.13 -13.59 15.17
N GLN A 196 25.54 -13.18 16.37
CA GLN A 196 26.36 -14.02 17.25
C GLN A 196 25.63 -15.27 17.73
N GLU A 197 24.32 -15.18 17.95
CA GLU A 197 23.49 -16.32 18.38
C GLU A 197 23.26 -17.35 17.25
N VAL A 198 23.02 -16.88 16.02
CA VAL A 198 22.64 -17.76 14.90
C VAL A 198 23.85 -18.35 14.14
N ARG A 199 24.96 -17.61 14.07
CA ARG A 199 26.14 -17.98 13.26
C ARG A 199 26.73 -19.36 13.59
N PRO A 200 26.86 -19.79 14.86
CA PRO A 200 27.38 -21.11 15.18
C PRO A 200 26.54 -22.25 14.58
N ALA A 201 25.21 -22.13 14.62
CA ALA A 201 24.30 -23.13 14.06
C ALA A 201 24.38 -23.20 12.53
N ILE A 202 24.54 -22.05 11.85
CA ILE A 202 24.76 -22.01 10.39
C ILE A 202 26.09 -22.68 10.05
N GLN A 203 27.17 -22.38 10.78
CA GLN A 203 28.48 -22.97 10.54
C GLN A 203 28.48 -24.50 10.70
N GLU A 204 27.72 -25.03 11.66
CA GLU A 204 27.54 -26.47 11.84
C GLU A 204 26.84 -27.10 10.62
N LEU A 205 25.80 -26.44 10.08
CA LEU A 205 25.10 -26.89 8.87
C LEU A 205 26.00 -26.84 7.64
N ASP A 206 26.77 -25.77 7.46
CA ASP A 206 27.70 -25.61 6.34
C ASP A 206 28.75 -26.73 6.33
N ASN A 207 29.34 -27.01 7.50
CA ASN A 207 30.29 -28.12 7.68
C ASN A 207 29.65 -29.48 7.37
N LYS A 208 28.40 -29.69 7.81
CA LYS A 208 27.65 -30.94 7.61
C LYS A 208 27.32 -31.21 6.13
N TYR A 209 27.01 -30.17 5.36
CA TYR A 209 26.62 -30.30 3.95
C TYR A 209 27.74 -29.97 2.95
N GLY A 210 28.96 -29.67 3.43
CA GLY A 210 30.11 -29.36 2.59
C GLY A 210 29.95 -28.06 1.79
N ILE A 211 29.21 -27.09 2.33
CA ILE A 211 29.03 -25.77 1.71
C ILE A 211 30.25 -24.92 2.06
N GLU A 212 31.18 -24.75 1.13
CA GLU A 212 32.26 -23.77 1.28
C GLU A 212 31.71 -22.36 1.04
N VAL A 213 31.59 -21.58 2.10
CA VAL A 213 31.33 -20.14 2.00
C VAL A 213 32.56 -19.48 1.39
N LYS A 214 32.49 -19.11 0.10
CA LYS A 214 33.45 -18.15 -0.47
C LYS A 214 33.27 -16.84 0.28
N GLY A 215 34.26 -16.49 1.10
CA GLY A 215 34.14 -15.51 2.17
C GLY A 215 33.52 -14.17 1.79
N GLY A 216 32.50 -13.77 2.54
CA GLY A 216 32.10 -12.38 2.76
C GLY A 216 32.63 -11.94 4.13
N ALA A 217 33.92 -11.66 4.21
CA ALA A 217 34.49 -11.00 5.38
C ALA A 217 34.12 -9.52 5.32
N GLY A 218 33.18 -9.10 6.17
CA GLY A 218 33.02 -7.72 6.63
C GLY A 218 32.86 -6.65 5.55
N GLU A 219 31.67 -6.52 4.96
CA GLU A 219 31.20 -5.20 4.55
C GLU A 219 30.69 -4.48 5.80
N THR A 220 31.61 -3.84 6.52
CA THR A 220 31.24 -2.64 7.28
C THR A 220 30.60 -1.67 6.29
N LEU A 221 29.35 -1.27 6.57
CA LEU A 221 28.70 -0.14 5.91
C LEU A 221 29.59 1.09 6.13
N ASP A 222 30.46 1.37 5.17
CA ASP A 222 31.26 2.59 5.11
C ASP A 222 30.31 3.73 4.70
N HIS A 223 29.57 4.24 5.69
CA HIS A 223 28.86 5.51 5.58
C HIS A 223 29.87 6.67 5.64
N ASP A 224 30.79 6.75 4.68
CA ASP A 224 31.55 7.97 4.41
C ASP A 224 32.34 7.91 3.09
N ARG A 225 31.65 8.03 1.95
CA ARG A 225 32.25 8.59 0.72
C ARG A 225 31.29 9.50 -0.01
N ARG A 226 31.47 10.79 0.29
CA ARG A 226 31.28 12.02 -0.53
C ARG A 226 30.33 11.97 -1.72
#